data_AF-A0A3E0MXI7-F1
#
_entry.id   AF-A0A3E0MXI7-F1
#
_cell.length_a   1.000
_cell.length_b   1.000
_cell.length_c   1.000
_cell.angle_alpha   90.00
_cell.angle_beta   90.00
_cell.angle_gamma   90.00
#
_symmetry.space_group_name_H-M   'P 1'
#
loop_
_entity.id
_entity.type
_entity.pdbx_description
1 polymer ?
#
loop_
_entity_poly.entity_id
_entity_poly.type
_entity_poly.pdbx_seq_one_letter_code
_entity_poly.pdbx_strand_id
1 'polypeptide(L)'
;MSDAGLAHLAGLESLEYLNLYGTPISDAGLEHLAGLKNLKKLYVWQTNVTPAGVAKLVEALPELKVIGIPGENPIDRFAAENAPPTKTLAKGQYVRVRVTGYDRILNLAEVEVLQTGDGQPLQRNGNASQSSTHFTAKASRAADGDKSQNFKDGSVSHSQLEDNPYWMVDLGGVKDIGRIRIYNRKDCCGERLADAVVEILDADMQVVWSKSIDEVADGSVHDYIVN
;
A
#
# COMPACT_ATOMS: atom_id res chain seq x y z
N MET A 1 14.43 22.26 23.33
CA MET A 1 15.26 21.67 22.25
C MET A 1 15.46 22.72 21.17
N SER A 2 16.67 22.85 20.61
CA SER A 2 16.98 23.73 19.45
C SER A 2 17.51 22.89 18.28
N ASP A 3 17.64 23.47 17.08
CA ASP A 3 18.11 22.74 15.89
C ASP A 3 19.47 22.07 16.15
N ALA A 4 20.42 22.81 16.74
CA ALA A 4 21.72 22.27 17.13
C ALA A 4 21.60 21.15 18.18
N GLY A 5 20.62 21.23 19.09
CA GLY A 5 20.37 20.18 20.07
C GLY A 5 19.85 18.89 19.44
N LEU A 6 19.15 18.98 18.30
CA LEU A 6 18.62 17.82 17.59
C LEU A 6 19.72 16.96 16.95
N ALA A 7 20.86 17.55 16.62
CA ALA A 7 22.04 16.84 16.11
C ALA A 7 22.54 15.73 17.06
N HIS A 8 22.34 15.89 18.37
CA HIS A 8 22.72 14.87 19.36
C HIS A 8 21.86 13.60 19.30
N LEU A 9 20.70 13.66 18.63
CA LEU A 9 19.83 12.50 18.46
C LEU A 9 20.25 11.61 17.28
N ALA A 10 21.14 12.07 16.39
CA ALA A 10 21.49 11.38 15.15
C ALA A 10 22.07 9.95 15.36
N GLY A 11 22.66 9.69 16.53
CA GLY A 11 23.19 8.36 16.89
C GLY A 11 22.20 7.41 17.56
N LEU A 12 20.94 7.82 17.76
CA LEU A 12 19.91 7.01 18.41
C LEU A 12 19.20 6.13 17.37
N GLU A 13 19.93 5.19 16.77
CA GLU A 13 19.45 4.40 15.63
C GLU A 13 18.18 3.58 15.93
N SER A 14 17.90 3.26 17.20
CA SER A 14 16.69 2.55 17.63
C SER A 14 15.50 3.47 17.95
N LEU A 15 15.62 4.78 17.75
CA LEU A 15 14.56 5.73 18.08
C LEU A 15 13.38 5.58 17.12
N GLU A 16 12.23 5.09 17.62
CA GLU A 16 11.02 4.91 16.81
C GLU A 16 10.02 6.07 16.90
N TYR A 17 10.08 6.84 17.99
CA TYR A 17 9.14 7.90 18.30
C TYR A 17 9.87 9.14 18.81
N LEU A 18 9.56 10.30 18.23
CA LEU A 18 10.08 11.58 18.68
C LEU A 18 8.97 12.64 18.73
N ASN A 19 8.91 13.38 19.83
CA ASN A 19 7.97 14.46 20.03
C ASN A 19 8.71 15.79 20.20
N LEU A 20 8.47 16.71 19.26
CA LEU A 20 9.07 18.05 19.23
C LEU A 20 8.03 19.15 19.52
N TYR A 21 6.87 18.79 20.07
CA TYR A 21 5.78 19.72 20.38
C TYR A 21 6.29 20.97 21.10
N GLY A 22 5.93 22.16 20.60
CA GLY A 22 6.19 23.44 21.26
C GLY A 22 7.68 23.82 21.32
N THR A 23 8.53 23.20 20.50
CA THR A 23 9.95 23.54 20.42
C THR A 23 10.23 24.49 19.25
N PRO A 24 11.26 25.36 19.34
CA PRO A 24 11.62 26.29 18.27
C PRO A 24 12.29 25.62 17.05
N ILE A 25 12.17 24.29 16.90
CA ILE A 25 12.80 23.52 15.82
C ILE A 25 12.30 24.01 14.47
N SER A 26 13.22 24.15 13.51
CA SER A 26 12.96 24.51 12.12
C SER A 26 13.28 23.37 11.17
N ASP A 27 13.11 23.61 9.87
CA ASP A 27 13.50 22.67 8.81
C ASP A 27 14.99 22.28 8.90
N ALA A 28 15.86 23.20 9.35
CA ALA A 28 17.28 22.92 9.54
C ALA A 28 17.51 21.87 10.64
N GLY A 29 16.69 21.87 11.69
CA GLY A 29 16.74 20.83 12.71
C GLY A 29 16.39 19.46 12.15
N LEU A 30 15.37 19.37 11.29
CA LEU A 30 14.93 18.10 10.71
C LEU A 30 16.00 17.39 9.88
N GLU A 31 16.95 18.11 9.29
CA GLU A 31 18.06 17.51 8.53
C GLU A 31 18.87 16.52 9.40
N HIS A 32 18.95 16.76 10.71
CA HIS A 32 19.63 15.88 11.65
C HIS A 32 18.91 14.56 11.93
N LEU A 33 17.62 14.45 11.59
CA LEU A 33 16.82 13.24 11.80
C LEU A 33 16.89 12.26 10.61
N ALA A 34 17.36 12.69 9.43
CA ALA A 34 17.32 11.89 8.20
C ALA A 34 18.08 10.54 8.27
N GLY A 35 19.03 10.43 9.21
CA GLY A 35 19.78 9.19 9.48
C GLY A 35 19.04 8.17 10.35
N LEU A 36 17.96 8.56 11.03
CA LEU A 36 17.23 7.71 11.98
C LEU A 36 16.24 6.79 11.25
N LYS A 37 16.77 5.75 10.58
CA LYS A 37 15.99 4.86 9.71
C LYS A 37 14.85 4.10 10.40
N ASN A 38 14.90 3.94 11.73
CA ASN A 38 13.83 3.31 12.50
C ASN A 38 12.79 4.30 13.04
N LEU A 39 12.91 5.60 12.77
CA LEU A 39 11.95 6.60 13.24
C LEU A 39 10.62 6.45 12.48
N LYS A 40 9.58 6.04 13.20
CA LYS A 40 8.24 5.74 12.65
C LYS A 40 7.25 6.88 12.87
N LYS A 41 7.41 7.66 13.95
CA LYS A 41 6.47 8.73 14.32
C LYS A 41 7.19 9.99 14.79
N LEU A 42 6.83 11.13 14.20
CA LEU A 42 7.36 12.45 14.56
C LEU A 42 6.21 13.45 14.77
N TYR A 43 6.19 14.11 15.94
CA TYR A 43 5.23 15.17 16.25
C TYR A 43 5.91 16.54 16.19
N VAL A 44 5.35 17.47 15.41
CA VAL A 44 5.93 18.81 15.13
C VAL A 44 4.96 19.97 15.39
N TRP A 45 3.89 19.73 16.14
CA TRP A 45 2.94 20.79 16.55
C TRP A 45 3.66 21.95 17.23
N GLN A 46 3.26 23.19 16.91
CA GLN A 46 3.81 24.41 17.50
C GLN A 46 5.34 24.53 17.35
N THR A 47 5.89 24.06 16.23
CA THR A 47 7.28 24.27 15.83
C THR A 47 7.39 25.28 14.68
N ASN A 48 8.61 25.60 14.26
CA ASN A 48 8.90 26.41 13.06
C ASN A 48 9.12 25.53 11.81
N VAL A 49 8.76 24.24 11.86
CA VAL A 49 8.84 23.32 10.73
C VAL A 49 7.81 23.68 9.66
N THR A 50 8.19 23.61 8.39
CA THR A 50 7.32 23.87 7.25
C THR A 50 6.92 22.57 6.53
N PRO A 51 5.83 22.57 5.74
CA PRO A 51 5.50 21.44 4.87
C PRO A 51 6.65 21.04 3.92
N ALA A 52 7.45 22.01 3.45
CA ALA A 52 8.59 21.75 2.57
C ALA A 52 9.74 21.03 3.30
N GLY A 53 10.00 21.39 4.57
CA GLY A 53 10.97 20.68 5.41
C GLY A 53 10.54 19.25 5.70
N VAL A 54 9.25 19.04 5.97
CA VAL A 54 8.70 17.69 6.12
C VAL A 54 8.85 16.86 4.85
N ALA A 55 8.50 17.43 3.68
CA ALA A 55 8.60 16.73 2.40
C ALA A 55 10.02 16.18 2.17
N LYS A 56 11.06 16.99 2.44
CA LYS A 56 12.45 16.55 2.36
C LYS A 56 12.79 15.43 3.35
N LEU A 57 12.27 15.51 4.58
CA LEU A 57 12.52 14.50 5.60
C LEU A 57 11.89 13.15 5.22
N VAL A 58 10.67 13.14 4.68
CA VAL A 58 9.99 11.91 4.26
C VAL A 58 10.58 11.30 2.98
N GLU A 59 11.22 12.09 2.11
CA GLU A 59 12.04 11.55 1.01
C GLU A 59 13.20 10.69 1.56
N ALA A 60 13.81 11.10 2.68
CA ALA A 60 14.90 10.35 3.31
C ALA A 60 14.42 9.19 4.22
N LEU A 61 13.17 9.27 4.70
CA LEU A 61 12.53 8.34 5.63
C LEU A 61 11.08 8.03 5.16
N PRO A 62 10.89 7.20 4.14
CA PRO A 62 9.59 7.00 3.48
C PRO A 62 8.52 6.36 4.37
N GLU A 63 8.90 5.71 5.47
CA GLU A 63 7.98 5.09 6.42
C GLU A 63 7.62 6.02 7.61
N LEU A 64 8.19 7.22 7.68
CA LEU A 64 7.99 8.15 8.79
C LEU A 64 6.60 8.81 8.72
N LYS A 65 5.80 8.65 9.78
CA LYS A 65 4.54 9.37 9.97
C LYS A 65 4.77 10.68 10.73
N VAL A 66 4.59 11.82 10.05
CA VAL A 66 4.68 13.15 10.65
C VAL A 66 3.29 13.69 11.03
N ILE A 67 3.18 14.30 12.21
CA ILE A 67 1.92 14.77 12.80
C ILE A 67 2.08 16.21 13.32
N GLY A 68 1.14 17.08 12.95
CA GLY A 68 1.06 18.46 13.47
C GLY A 68 1.80 19.51 12.65
N ILE A 69 1.83 19.32 11.33
CA ILE A 69 2.55 20.21 10.41
C ILE A 69 1.80 21.56 10.38
N PRO A 70 2.48 22.69 10.65
CA PRO A 70 1.85 24.00 10.62
C PRO A 70 1.19 24.29 9.27
N GLY A 71 -0.09 24.68 9.31
CA GLY A 71 -0.87 24.98 8.11
C GLY A 71 -1.53 23.77 7.44
N GLU A 72 -1.31 22.54 7.93
CA GLU A 72 -2.13 21.40 7.51
C GLU A 72 -3.51 21.49 8.15
N ASN A 73 -4.55 21.59 7.32
CA ASN A 73 -5.91 21.41 7.78
C ASN A 73 -6.13 19.91 8.03
N PRO A 74 -6.59 19.48 9.21
CA PRO A 74 -6.93 18.07 9.45
C PRO A 74 -7.90 17.48 8.42
N ILE A 75 -8.74 18.32 7.79
CA ILE A 75 -9.63 17.93 6.69
C ILE A 75 -8.83 17.60 5.42
N ASP A 76 -7.74 18.31 5.12
CA ASP A 76 -6.88 18.03 3.96
C ASP A 76 -6.18 16.67 4.11
N ARG A 77 -5.96 16.21 5.34
CA ARG A 77 -5.36 14.89 5.60
C ARG A 77 -6.33 13.75 5.28
N PHE A 78 -7.61 13.90 5.67
CA PHE A 78 -8.67 12.98 5.25
C PHE A 78 -8.96 13.06 3.75
N ALA A 79 -8.89 14.26 3.17
CA ALA A 79 -9.01 14.45 1.74
C ALA A 79 -7.83 13.82 0.99
N ALA A 80 -6.58 13.97 1.44
CA ALA A 80 -5.39 13.41 0.81
C ALA A 80 -5.33 11.87 0.92
N GLU A 81 -5.77 11.31 2.04
CA GLU A 81 -5.86 9.84 2.23
C GLU A 81 -6.92 9.20 1.32
N ASN A 82 -7.94 9.97 0.92
CA ASN A 82 -8.99 9.54 0.00
C ASN A 82 -8.87 10.17 -1.41
N ALA A 83 -7.91 11.06 -1.63
CA ALA A 83 -7.75 11.77 -2.88
C ALA A 83 -7.20 10.81 -3.94
N PRO A 84 -7.60 10.98 -5.20
CA PRO A 84 -6.93 10.31 -6.30
C PRO A 84 -5.42 10.59 -6.24
N PRO A 85 -4.56 9.58 -6.46
CA PRO A 85 -3.13 9.79 -6.62
C PRO A 85 -2.91 10.92 -7.63
N THR A 86 -2.21 11.97 -7.21
CA THR A 86 -1.95 13.16 -8.04
C THR A 86 -0.81 12.94 -9.03
N LYS A 87 -0.17 11.75 -9.01
CA LYS A 87 0.81 11.30 -10.00
C LYS A 87 0.72 9.78 -10.18
N THR A 88 0.79 9.31 -11.43
CA THR A 88 0.84 7.87 -11.77
C THR A 88 2.30 7.47 -11.98
N LEU A 89 2.78 6.43 -11.28
CA LEU A 89 4.24 6.20 -11.15
C LEU A 89 4.74 4.81 -11.56
N ALA A 90 3.88 3.81 -11.67
CA ALA A 90 4.25 2.52 -12.26
C ALA A 90 3.55 2.31 -13.62
N LYS A 91 4.35 2.11 -14.66
CA LYS A 91 3.88 1.59 -15.95
C LYS A 91 3.93 0.08 -15.88
N GLY A 92 2.77 -0.58 -15.97
CA GLY A 92 2.68 -2.03 -15.88
C GLY A 92 1.66 -2.60 -16.85
N GLN A 93 1.87 -3.85 -17.25
CA GLN A 93 0.90 -4.62 -18.00
C GLN A 93 0.17 -5.64 -17.11
N TYR A 94 0.82 -6.11 -16.05
CA TYR A 94 0.25 -7.12 -15.17
C TYR A 94 0.20 -6.62 -13.73
N VAL A 95 -0.84 -7.04 -13.00
CA VAL A 95 -0.87 -6.94 -11.54
C VAL A 95 -1.00 -8.34 -10.98
N ARG A 96 -0.08 -8.69 -10.07
CA ARG A 96 -0.01 -10.01 -9.42
C ARG A 96 -0.19 -9.86 -7.92
N VAL A 97 -1.03 -10.71 -7.34
CA VAL A 97 -1.05 -10.97 -5.91
C VAL A 97 -0.49 -12.37 -5.72
N ARG A 98 0.58 -12.52 -4.95
CA ARG A 98 1.15 -13.83 -4.63
C ARG A 98 1.36 -13.99 -3.15
N VAL A 99 1.24 -15.21 -2.69
CA VAL A 99 1.54 -15.60 -1.32
C VAL A 99 2.76 -16.50 -1.38
N THR A 100 3.71 -16.34 -0.46
CA THR A 100 4.92 -17.21 -0.42
C THR A 100 4.83 -18.27 0.67
N GLY A 101 5.60 -19.34 0.48
CA GLY A 101 5.70 -20.45 1.40
C GLY A 101 4.92 -21.69 0.93
N TYR A 102 4.93 -22.68 1.80
CA TYR A 102 4.39 -24.02 1.54
C TYR A 102 2.94 -24.14 1.99
N ASP A 103 2.17 -25.01 1.33
CA ASP A 103 0.79 -25.36 1.71
C ASP A 103 -0.09 -24.13 1.94
N ARG A 104 -0.03 -23.18 1.00
CA ARG A 104 -0.80 -21.93 1.06
C ARG A 104 -2.06 -22.03 0.20
N ILE A 105 -3.03 -21.20 0.53
CA ILE A 105 -4.24 -20.98 -0.27
C ILE A 105 -4.36 -19.48 -0.50
N LEU A 106 -4.49 -19.05 -1.75
CA LEU A 106 -4.85 -17.69 -2.11
C LEU A 106 -6.34 -17.62 -2.46
N ASN A 107 -7.04 -16.69 -1.83
CA ASN A 107 -8.41 -16.36 -2.14
C ASN A 107 -8.57 -14.84 -2.12
N LEU A 108 -9.25 -14.31 -3.13
CA LEU A 108 -9.45 -12.88 -3.33
C LEU A 108 -10.89 -12.68 -3.75
N ALA A 109 -11.57 -11.72 -3.09
CA ALA A 109 -12.93 -11.35 -3.45
C ALA A 109 -12.94 -10.43 -4.67
N GLU A 110 -12.09 -9.41 -4.68
CA GLU A 110 -11.95 -8.52 -5.82
C GLU A 110 -10.57 -7.85 -5.79
N VAL A 111 -10.01 -7.58 -6.95
CA VAL A 111 -8.83 -6.74 -7.13
C VAL A 111 -9.22 -5.64 -8.09
N GLU A 112 -9.08 -4.38 -7.71
CA GLU A 112 -9.25 -3.22 -8.59
C GLU A 112 -7.89 -2.63 -8.95
N VAL A 113 -7.60 -2.48 -10.25
CA VAL A 113 -6.40 -1.78 -10.73
C VAL A 113 -6.86 -0.50 -11.41
N LEU A 114 -6.42 0.64 -10.91
CA LEU A 114 -6.96 1.94 -11.30
C LEU A 114 -5.84 2.86 -11.78
N GLN A 115 -6.08 3.63 -12.83
CA GLN A 115 -5.15 4.68 -13.26
C GLN A 115 -5.14 5.85 -12.27
N THR A 116 -6.32 6.22 -11.75
CA THR A 116 -6.55 7.24 -10.71
C THR A 116 -7.63 6.78 -9.73
N GLY A 117 -7.69 7.35 -8.54
CA GLY A 117 -8.43 6.80 -7.38
C GLY A 117 -9.94 6.66 -7.53
N ASP A 118 -10.54 7.37 -8.49
CA ASP A 118 -11.99 7.39 -8.78
C ASP A 118 -12.32 6.86 -10.20
N GLY A 119 -11.34 6.27 -10.89
CA GLY A 119 -11.51 5.72 -12.23
C GLY A 119 -12.29 4.40 -12.27
N GLN A 120 -12.65 3.96 -13.47
CA GLN A 120 -13.07 2.57 -13.68
C GLN A 120 -11.85 1.63 -13.62
N PRO A 121 -12.00 0.38 -13.13
CA PRO A 121 -10.93 -0.62 -13.20
C PRO A 121 -10.37 -0.76 -14.62
N LEU A 122 -9.04 -0.83 -14.72
CA LEU A 122 -8.30 -0.93 -15.98
C LEU A 122 -8.40 -2.33 -16.60
N GLN A 123 -8.55 -3.34 -15.76
CA GLN A 123 -8.74 -4.72 -16.20
C GLN A 123 -10.08 -4.91 -16.90
N ARG A 124 -10.12 -5.84 -17.85
CA ARG A 124 -11.35 -6.29 -18.51
C ARG A 124 -11.78 -7.63 -17.92
N ASN A 125 -13.10 -7.83 -17.79
CA ASN A 125 -13.66 -9.08 -17.28
C ASN A 125 -13.08 -10.28 -18.05
N GLY A 126 -12.56 -11.25 -17.30
CA GLY A 126 -12.02 -12.50 -17.84
C GLY A 126 -10.52 -12.52 -18.15
N ASN A 127 -9.78 -11.41 -17.96
CA ASN A 127 -8.33 -11.38 -18.22
C ASN A 127 -7.46 -11.73 -16.99
N ALA A 128 -8.05 -12.44 -16.02
CA ALA A 128 -7.36 -12.90 -14.82
C ALA A 128 -7.01 -14.39 -14.93
N SER A 129 -5.88 -14.74 -14.33
CA SER A 129 -5.35 -16.10 -14.20
C SER A 129 -4.92 -16.35 -12.76
N GLN A 130 -4.85 -17.61 -12.36
CA GLN A 130 -4.35 -18.02 -11.05
C GLN A 130 -3.58 -19.33 -11.18
N SER A 131 -2.66 -19.60 -10.26
CA SER A 131 -1.79 -20.79 -10.26
C SER A 131 -2.57 -22.10 -10.36
N SER A 132 -3.67 -22.21 -9.63
CA SER A 132 -4.57 -23.37 -9.64
C SER A 132 -6.00 -22.96 -9.27
N THR A 133 -7.00 -23.81 -9.52
CA THR A 133 -8.41 -23.52 -9.19
C THR A 133 -9.02 -24.60 -8.29
N HIS A 134 -9.73 -24.19 -7.24
CA HIS A 134 -10.55 -25.05 -6.38
C HIS A 134 -12.03 -24.64 -6.42
N PHE A 135 -12.96 -25.58 -6.20
CA PHE A 135 -14.40 -25.34 -6.04
C PHE A 135 -15.06 -24.54 -7.18
N THR A 136 -14.49 -24.56 -8.39
CA THR A 136 -14.90 -23.73 -9.54
C THR A 136 -14.68 -22.21 -9.37
N ALA A 137 -13.99 -21.79 -8.30
CA ALA A 137 -13.70 -20.41 -7.98
C ALA A 137 -12.53 -19.87 -8.81
N LYS A 138 -12.82 -19.60 -10.08
CA LYS A 138 -11.88 -19.12 -11.10
C LYS A 138 -11.32 -17.74 -10.77
N ALA A 139 -10.18 -17.42 -11.38
CA ALA A 139 -9.49 -16.15 -11.21
C ALA A 139 -10.35 -14.94 -11.60
N SER A 140 -11.19 -15.11 -12.62
CA SER A 140 -12.07 -14.05 -13.13
C SER A 140 -13.03 -13.47 -12.09
N ARG A 141 -13.34 -14.23 -11.03
CA ARG A 141 -14.23 -13.77 -9.96
C ARG A 141 -13.67 -12.58 -9.20
N ALA A 142 -12.35 -12.51 -9.03
CA ALA A 142 -11.69 -11.37 -8.38
C ALA A 142 -11.35 -10.22 -9.33
N ALA A 143 -11.96 -10.19 -10.51
CA ALA A 143 -11.83 -9.12 -11.50
C ALA A 143 -13.10 -8.99 -12.36
N ASP A 144 -14.27 -9.25 -11.78
CA ASP A 144 -15.55 -9.14 -12.46
C ASP A 144 -16.38 -7.92 -12.04
N GLY A 145 -15.89 -7.15 -11.08
CA GLY A 145 -16.54 -5.97 -10.51
C GLY A 145 -17.49 -6.27 -9.35
N ASP A 146 -17.75 -7.53 -9.02
CA ASP A 146 -18.52 -7.90 -7.83
C ASP A 146 -17.60 -7.90 -6.61
N LYS A 147 -17.86 -6.98 -5.69
CA LYS A 147 -17.08 -6.82 -4.45
C LYS A 147 -17.57 -7.70 -3.31
N SER A 148 -18.45 -8.67 -3.56
CA SER A 148 -18.96 -9.51 -2.48
C SER A 148 -17.86 -10.39 -1.88
N GLN A 149 -17.51 -10.08 -0.64
CA GLN A 149 -16.44 -10.77 0.08
C GLN A 149 -16.87 -12.14 0.65
N ASN A 150 -18.10 -12.61 0.39
CA ASN A 150 -18.54 -13.93 0.84
C ASN A 150 -18.39 -14.98 -0.27
N PHE A 151 -17.72 -16.09 0.01
CA PHE A 151 -17.48 -17.14 -0.98
C PHE A 151 -18.76 -17.75 -1.57
N LYS A 152 -19.82 -17.86 -0.76
CA LYS A 152 -21.11 -18.41 -1.19
C LYS A 152 -21.81 -17.55 -2.24
N ASP A 153 -21.45 -16.28 -2.34
CA ASP A 153 -22.04 -15.36 -3.33
C ASP A 153 -21.41 -15.56 -4.72
N GLY A 154 -20.35 -16.38 -4.82
CA GLY A 154 -19.73 -16.72 -6.10
C GLY A 154 -18.74 -15.69 -6.62
N SER A 155 -18.42 -14.65 -5.84
CA SER A 155 -17.46 -13.57 -6.17
C SER A 155 -16.03 -13.82 -5.69
N VAL A 156 -15.80 -14.78 -4.78
CA VAL A 156 -14.44 -15.09 -4.30
C VAL A 156 -13.74 -16.12 -5.20
N SER A 157 -12.53 -15.78 -5.67
CA SER A 157 -11.57 -16.69 -6.32
C SER A 157 -10.87 -17.58 -5.29
N HIS A 158 -10.40 -18.78 -5.68
CA HIS A 158 -9.77 -19.71 -4.73
C HIS A 158 -8.78 -20.65 -5.42
N SER A 159 -7.52 -20.64 -4.98
CA SER A 159 -6.51 -21.61 -5.39
C SER A 159 -6.71 -22.97 -4.72
N GLN A 160 -6.04 -24.02 -5.19
CA GLN A 160 -5.85 -25.22 -4.40
C GLN A 160 -4.89 -24.94 -3.22
N LEU A 161 -4.75 -25.92 -2.33
CA LEU A 161 -3.64 -25.94 -1.39
C LEU A 161 -2.36 -26.24 -2.17
N GLU A 162 -1.46 -25.28 -2.28
CA GLU A 162 -0.24 -25.39 -3.08
C GLU A 162 0.87 -24.49 -2.55
N ASP A 163 2.09 -24.70 -3.06
CA ASP A 163 3.22 -23.84 -2.76
C ASP A 163 3.17 -22.57 -3.59
N ASN A 164 3.41 -21.44 -2.94
CA ASN A 164 3.54 -20.11 -3.57
C ASN A 164 2.39 -19.74 -4.55
N PRO A 165 1.10 -19.84 -4.17
CA PRO A 165 0.00 -19.56 -5.08
C PRO A 165 -0.02 -18.10 -5.51
N TYR A 166 -0.49 -17.86 -6.73
CA TYR A 166 -0.64 -16.52 -7.29
C TYR A 166 -1.99 -16.33 -7.98
N TRP A 167 -2.41 -15.08 -8.02
CA TRP A 167 -3.46 -14.55 -8.87
C TRP A 167 -2.87 -13.38 -9.66
N MET A 168 -3.22 -13.25 -10.94
CA MET A 168 -2.68 -12.21 -11.81
C MET A 168 -3.68 -11.78 -12.87
N VAL A 169 -3.76 -10.48 -13.13
CA VAL A 169 -4.56 -9.91 -14.22
C VAL A 169 -3.67 -9.23 -15.26
N ASP A 170 -3.97 -9.50 -16.53
CA ASP A 170 -3.38 -8.79 -17.68
C ASP A 170 -4.27 -7.59 -18.04
N LEU A 171 -3.67 -6.41 -18.17
CA LEU A 171 -4.37 -5.17 -18.50
C LEU A 171 -4.54 -4.96 -20.02
N GLY A 172 -4.12 -5.92 -20.84
CA GLY A 172 -4.22 -5.89 -22.29
C GLY A 172 -3.22 -4.92 -22.94
N GLY A 173 -2.06 -4.76 -22.30
CA GLY A 173 -0.98 -3.85 -22.70
C GLY A 173 -0.57 -2.92 -21.56
N VAL A 174 0.55 -2.22 -21.73
CA VAL A 174 1.11 -1.32 -20.71
C VAL A 174 0.14 -0.17 -20.39
N LYS A 175 -0.19 -0.02 -19.10
CA LYS A 175 -1.02 1.05 -18.54
C LYS A 175 -0.25 1.84 -17.49
N ASP A 176 -0.69 3.08 -17.29
CA ASP A 176 -0.32 3.85 -16.11
C ASP A 176 -1.20 3.39 -14.94
N ILE A 177 -0.59 2.91 -13.85
CA ILE A 177 -1.29 2.41 -12.66
C ILE A 177 -1.00 3.33 -11.48
N GLY A 178 -2.08 3.85 -10.88
CA GLY A 178 -2.01 4.81 -9.77
C GLY A 178 -2.55 4.27 -8.46
N ARG A 179 -3.46 3.28 -8.49
CA ARG A 179 -4.04 2.70 -7.27
C ARG A 179 -4.36 1.23 -7.48
N ILE A 180 -4.17 0.42 -6.44
CA ILE A 180 -4.61 -0.98 -6.39
C ILE A 180 -5.43 -1.16 -5.12
N ARG A 181 -6.64 -1.72 -5.24
CA ARG A 181 -7.45 -2.15 -4.09
C ARG A 181 -7.62 -3.65 -4.10
N ILE A 182 -7.39 -4.29 -2.95
CA ILE A 182 -7.57 -5.72 -2.75
C ILE A 182 -8.68 -5.93 -1.73
N TYR A 183 -9.75 -6.60 -2.13
CA TYR A 183 -10.84 -7.00 -1.26
C TYR A 183 -10.62 -8.45 -0.82
N ASN A 184 -10.35 -8.64 0.48
CA ASN A 184 -10.12 -9.94 1.06
C ASN A 184 -11.46 -10.67 1.31
N ARG A 185 -11.42 -11.99 1.49
CA ARG A 185 -12.60 -12.78 1.86
C ARG A 185 -13.06 -12.46 3.28
N LYS A 186 -14.38 -12.49 3.51
CA LYS A 186 -15.04 -12.08 4.76
C LYS A 186 -15.74 -13.22 5.50
N ASP A 187 -16.30 -14.21 4.80
CA ASP A 187 -17.13 -15.24 5.43
C ASP A 187 -16.32 -16.30 6.19
N CYS A 188 -15.02 -16.39 5.93
CA CYS A 188 -13.97 -16.98 6.75
C CYS A 188 -12.62 -16.85 6.03
N CYS A 189 -11.54 -17.17 6.74
CA CYS A 189 -10.24 -17.46 6.13
C CYS A 189 -9.51 -16.24 5.53
N GLY A 190 -9.86 -15.01 5.93
CA GLY A 190 -9.18 -13.80 5.51
C GLY A 190 -7.71 -13.76 5.95
N GLU A 191 -7.33 -14.49 7.01
CA GLU A 191 -5.95 -14.64 7.46
C GLU A 191 -5.03 -15.28 6.42
N ARG A 192 -5.58 -16.00 5.43
CA ARG A 192 -4.78 -16.66 4.39
C ARG A 192 -4.01 -15.68 3.50
N LEU A 193 -4.48 -14.42 3.44
CA LEU A 193 -3.85 -13.33 2.71
C LEU A 193 -2.61 -12.77 3.44
N ALA A 194 -2.33 -13.21 4.67
CA ALA A 194 -1.14 -12.78 5.41
C ALA A 194 0.15 -13.01 4.60
N ASP A 195 1.07 -12.05 4.66
CA ASP A 195 2.35 -12.08 3.94
C ASP A 195 2.22 -12.14 2.42
N ALA A 196 1.04 -11.82 1.87
CA ALA A 196 0.89 -11.66 0.43
C ALA A 196 1.71 -10.45 -0.06
N VAL A 197 2.16 -10.53 -1.30
CA VAL A 197 2.83 -9.43 -2.00
C VAL A 197 1.97 -9.06 -3.20
N VAL A 198 1.64 -7.77 -3.30
CA VAL A 198 1.01 -7.15 -4.46
C VAL A 198 2.11 -6.55 -5.32
N GLU A 199 2.13 -6.89 -6.60
CA GLU A 199 3.18 -6.50 -7.54
C GLU A 199 2.57 -5.94 -8.83
N ILE A 200 3.22 -4.92 -9.38
CA ILE A 200 3.01 -4.47 -10.75
C ILE A 200 4.18 -4.99 -11.57
N LEU A 201 3.88 -5.59 -12.71
CA LEU A 201 4.89 -6.10 -13.64
C LEU A 201 4.76 -5.40 -15.01
N ASP A 202 5.89 -5.15 -15.65
CA ASP A 202 5.95 -4.65 -17.02
C ASP A 202 5.61 -5.73 -18.06
N ALA A 203 5.70 -5.38 -19.34
CA ALA A 203 5.40 -6.31 -20.44
C ALA A 203 6.36 -7.52 -20.51
N ASP A 204 7.55 -7.40 -19.91
CA ASP A 204 8.57 -8.45 -19.83
C ASP A 204 8.49 -9.23 -18.51
N MET A 205 7.38 -9.07 -17.77
CA MET A 205 7.12 -9.70 -16.47
C MET A 205 8.16 -9.35 -15.40
N GLN A 206 8.83 -8.20 -15.51
CA GLN A 206 9.71 -7.69 -14.46
C GLN A 206 8.90 -6.88 -13.46
N VAL A 207 9.15 -7.10 -12.17
CA VAL A 207 8.49 -6.35 -11.10
C VAL A 207 9.00 -4.90 -11.12
N VAL A 208 8.10 -3.95 -11.33
CA VAL A 208 8.39 -2.51 -11.34
C VAL A 208 7.88 -1.79 -10.10
N TRP A 209 7.00 -2.43 -9.33
CA TRP A 209 6.50 -1.95 -8.04
C TRP A 209 6.02 -3.13 -7.21
N SER A 210 6.18 -3.07 -5.89
CA SER A 210 5.67 -4.11 -4.98
C SER A 210 5.32 -3.56 -3.60
N LYS A 211 4.34 -4.16 -2.93
CA LYS A 211 4.02 -3.91 -1.53
C LYS A 211 3.54 -5.19 -0.84
N SER A 212 3.94 -5.37 0.42
CA SER A 212 3.47 -6.45 1.28
C SER A 212 2.11 -6.13 1.90
N ILE A 213 1.34 -7.18 2.20
CA ILE A 213 0.11 -7.12 2.99
C ILE A 213 0.42 -7.58 4.42
N ASP A 214 0.53 -6.63 5.35
CA ASP A 214 1.02 -6.90 6.71
C ASP A 214 -0.12 -7.11 7.75
N GLU A 215 -1.22 -6.37 7.64
CA GLU A 215 -2.36 -6.47 8.57
C GLU A 215 -3.59 -7.05 7.89
N VAL A 216 -3.93 -8.32 8.15
CA VAL A 216 -5.07 -9.00 7.53
C VAL A 216 -6.16 -9.36 8.55
N ALA A 217 -7.41 -9.29 8.09
CA ALA A 217 -8.59 -9.76 8.81
C ALA A 217 -9.67 -10.21 7.83
N ASP A 218 -10.65 -10.98 8.31
CA ASP A 218 -11.85 -11.29 7.53
C ASP A 218 -12.50 -10.00 7.00
N GLY A 219 -12.60 -9.89 5.68
CA GLY A 219 -13.22 -8.76 4.99
C GLY A 219 -12.35 -7.51 4.92
N SER A 220 -11.08 -7.59 5.29
CA SER A 220 -10.13 -6.48 5.11
C SER A 220 -10.07 -6.00 3.66
N VAL A 221 -9.86 -4.69 3.49
CA VAL A 221 -9.62 -4.06 2.19
C VAL A 221 -8.26 -3.38 2.27
N HIS A 222 -7.36 -3.73 1.36
CA HIS A 222 -6.03 -3.16 1.29
C HIS A 222 -5.98 -2.18 0.11
N ASP A 223 -5.66 -0.93 0.41
CA ASP A 223 -5.71 0.16 -0.54
C ASP A 223 -4.31 0.76 -0.70
N TYR A 224 -3.75 0.60 -1.89
CA TYR A 224 -2.40 1.02 -2.21
C TYR A 224 -2.44 2.16 -3.22
N ILE A 225 -1.97 3.33 -2.78
CA ILE A 225 -1.61 4.41 -3.68
C ILE A 225 -0.23 4.10 -4.24
N VAL A 226 -0.13 4.02 -5.57
CA VAL A 226 1.11 3.70 -6.29
C VAL A 226 1.91 4.99 -6.45
N ASN A 227 2.79 5.23 -5.48
CA ASN A 227 3.71 6.36 -5.40
C ASN A 227 5.14 5.99 -5.80
#